data_AF-A0A316D4P4-F1
#
_entry.id   AF-A0A316D4P4-F1
#
_cell.length_a   1.000
_cell.length_b   1.000
_cell.length_c   1.000
_cell.angle_alpha   90.00
_cell.angle_beta   90.00
_cell.angle_gamma   90.00
#
_symmetry.space_group_name_H-M   'P 1'
#
loop_
_entity.id
_entity.type
_entity.pdbx_description
1 polymer ?
#
loop_
_entity_poly.entity_id
_entity_poly.type
_entity_poly.pdbx_seq_one_letter_code
_entity_poly.pdbx_strand_id
1 'polypeptide(L)'
;MQPTKDFSRSLEEALKFGEALSYAIDRLEARGRLVAVTIQPTPPVHAGMTVEELTKVNLTCAFSMASTLFQLYPMLTDHDLRTVASILGIGGAGESGQGSSAAAA
;
A
#
# COMPACT_ATOMS: atom_id res chain seq x y z
N MET A 1 4.17 -4.50 -25.14
CA MET A 1 3.44 -4.28 -23.87
C MET A 1 1.97 -4.59 -24.10
N GLN A 2 1.26 -5.14 -23.10
CA GLN A 2 -0.17 -5.45 -23.18
C GLN A 2 -0.94 -4.41 -22.33
N PRO A 3 -1.52 -3.35 -22.94
CA PRO A 3 -2.02 -2.18 -22.22
C PRO A 3 -3.02 -2.50 -21.12
N THR A 4 -3.86 -3.51 -21.31
CA THR A 4 -4.87 -3.94 -20.32
C THR A 4 -4.24 -4.59 -19.09
N LYS A 5 -3.14 -5.33 -19.23
CA LYS A 5 -2.42 -5.90 -18.09
C LYS A 5 -1.68 -4.84 -17.29
N ASP A 6 -1.08 -3.87 -17.99
CA ASP A 6 -0.38 -2.75 -17.38
C ASP A 6 -1.37 -1.88 -16.57
N PHE A 7 -2.57 -1.65 -17.12
CA PHE A 7 -3.66 -0.98 -16.39
C PHE A 7 -4.09 -1.75 -15.13
N SER A 8 -4.46 -3.03 -15.24
CA SER A 8 -4.92 -3.80 -14.08
C SER A 8 -3.89 -3.83 -12.96
N ARG A 9 -2.61 -4.01 -13.32
CA ARG A 9 -1.51 -3.98 -12.34
C ARG A 9 -1.38 -2.60 -11.69
N SER A 10 -1.40 -1.51 -12.48
CA SER A 10 -1.31 -0.16 -11.92
C SER A 10 -2.46 0.17 -10.97
N LEU A 11 -3.67 -0.30 -11.29
CA LEU A 11 -4.84 -0.14 -10.44
C LEU A 11 -4.70 -0.92 -9.13
N GLU A 12 -4.23 -2.17 -9.20
CA GLU A 12 -3.99 -3.00 -8.02
C GLU A 12 -2.98 -2.36 -7.07
N GLU A 13 -1.87 -1.82 -7.59
CA GLU A 13 -0.89 -1.08 -6.80
C GLU A 13 -1.53 0.14 -6.11
N ALA A 14 -2.28 0.95 -6.87
CA ALA A 14 -2.97 2.11 -6.31
C ALA A 14 -3.94 1.72 -5.18
N LEU A 15 -4.69 0.63 -5.34
CA LEU A 15 -5.61 0.13 -4.31
C LEU A 15 -4.88 -0.30 -3.04
N LYS A 16 -3.77 -1.06 -3.16
CA LYS A 16 -2.97 -1.49 -2.01
C LYS A 16 -2.42 -0.31 -1.21
N PHE A 17 -1.86 0.69 -1.90
CA PHE A 17 -1.37 1.89 -1.24
C PHE A 17 -2.50 2.70 -0.58
N GLY A 18 -3.67 2.76 -1.23
CA GLY A 18 -4.85 3.40 -0.65
C GLY A 18 -5.34 2.72 0.63
N GLU A 19 -5.42 1.39 0.63
CA GLU A 19 -5.81 0.61 1.81
C GLU A 19 -4.80 0.77 2.96
N ALA A 20 -3.51 0.66 2.66
CA ALA A 20 -2.44 0.81 3.65
C ALA A 20 -2.42 2.22 4.26
N LEU A 21 -2.62 3.25 3.43
CA LEU A 21 -2.70 4.63 3.89
C LEU A 21 -3.95 4.88 4.74
N SER A 22 -5.11 4.37 4.33
CA SER A 22 -6.35 4.48 5.12
C SER A 22 -6.17 3.86 6.50
N TYR A 23 -5.62 2.64 6.57
CA TYR A 23 -5.32 1.99 7.85
C TYR A 23 -4.39 2.85 8.73
N ALA A 24 -3.31 3.40 8.16
CA ALA A 24 -2.37 4.22 8.90
C ALA A 24 -3.03 5.49 9.47
N ILE A 25 -3.87 6.16 8.68
CA ILE A 25 -4.62 7.35 9.10
C ILE A 25 -5.57 7.00 10.24
N ASP A 26 -6.40 5.96 10.09
CA ASP A 26 -7.37 5.54 11.10
C ASP A 26 -6.70 5.22 12.44
N ARG A 27 -5.53 4.56 12.40
CA ARG A 27 -4.76 4.21 13.61
C ARG A 27 -4.16 5.43 14.29
N LEU A 28 -3.69 6.42 13.53
CA LEU A 28 -3.16 7.65 14.09
C LEU A 28 -4.28 8.54 14.63
N GLU A 29 -5.42 8.62 13.95
CA GLU A 29 -6.60 9.34 14.41
C GLU A 29 -7.13 8.77 15.73
N ALA A 30 -7.27 7.44 15.82
CA ALA A 30 -7.72 6.77 17.04
C ALA A 30 -6.80 7.01 18.26
N ARG A 31 -5.55 7.42 18.04
CA ARG A 31 -4.57 7.76 19.09
C ARG A 31 -4.42 9.27 19.32
N GLY A 32 -5.17 10.10 18.58
CA GLY A 32 -4.99 11.55 18.61
C GLY A 32 -3.62 12.02 18.10
N ARG A 33 -2.99 11.24 17.21
CA ARG A 33 -1.66 11.51 16.63
C ARG A 33 -1.71 11.86 15.15
N LEU A 34 -2.90 12.05 14.56
CA LEU A 34 -3.01 12.47 13.17
C LEU A 34 -2.45 13.89 13.02
N VAL A 35 -1.50 14.05 12.11
CA VAL A 35 -0.87 15.34 11.78
C VAL A 35 -1.17 15.70 10.34
N ALA A 36 -1.09 16.99 10.03
CA ALA A 36 -1.16 17.44 8.65
C ALA A 36 0.01 16.85 7.85
N VAL A 37 -0.31 16.21 6.74
CA VAL A 37 0.66 15.66 5.78
C VAL A 37 0.47 16.34 4.43
N THR A 38 1.58 16.49 3.70
CA THR A 38 1.54 17.03 2.34
C THR A 38 1.21 15.90 1.39
N ILE A 39 0.06 16.00 0.73
CA ILE A 39 -0.37 15.06 -0.31
C ILE A 39 0.06 15.63 -1.66
N GLN A 40 0.73 14.83 -2.48
CA GLN A 40 1.03 15.26 -3.85
C GLN A 40 -0.27 15.27 -4.68
N PRO A 41 -0.50 16.31 -5.48
CA PRO A 41 -1.69 16.38 -6.33
C PRO A 41 -1.70 15.22 -7.32
N THR A 42 -2.86 14.59 -7.46
CA THR A 42 -3.09 13.54 -8.45
C THR A 42 -3.74 14.15 -9.70
N PRO A 43 -3.42 13.64 -10.91
CA PRO A 43 -4.02 14.16 -12.13
C PRO A 43 -5.53 13.88 -12.15
N PRO A 44 -6.37 14.80 -12.67
CA PRO A 44 -7.80 14.60 -12.74
C PRO A 44 -8.16 13.50 -13.76
N VAL A 45 -9.12 12.65 -13.38
CA VAL A 45 -9.71 11.64 -14.28
C VAL A 45 -10.89 12.27 -15.02
N HIS A 46 -10.95 12.06 -16.34
CA HIS A 46 -12.03 12.55 -17.18
C HIS A 46 -12.47 11.49 -18.19
N ALA A 47 -13.71 11.62 -18.69
CA ALA A 47 -14.25 10.70 -19.67
C ALA A 47 -13.44 10.76 -20.98
N GLY A 48 -13.20 9.60 -21.60
CA GLY A 48 -12.46 9.49 -22.87
C GLY A 48 -10.95 9.29 -22.73
N MET A 49 -10.40 9.24 -21.51
CA MET A 49 -9.00 8.87 -21.30
C MET A 49 -8.70 7.46 -21.82
N THR A 50 -7.55 7.33 -22.47
CA THR A 50 -7.02 6.05 -22.93
C THR A 50 -6.57 5.19 -21.75
N VAL A 51 -6.45 3.88 -21.99
CA VAL A 51 -5.93 2.93 -21.00
C VAL A 51 -4.51 3.32 -20.54
N GLU A 52 -3.69 3.88 -21.43
CA GLU A 52 -2.35 4.35 -21.10
C GLU A 52 -2.38 5.56 -20.15
N GLU A 53 -3.26 6.53 -20.41
CA GLU A 53 -3.44 7.69 -19.53
C GLU A 53 -3.97 7.27 -18.16
N LEU A 54 -4.95 6.37 -18.11
CA LEU A 54 -5.46 5.83 -16.85
C LEU A 54 -4.37 5.07 -16.08
N THR A 55 -3.50 4.34 -16.78
CA THR A 55 -2.33 3.68 -16.17
C THR A 55 -1.40 4.70 -15.53
N LYS A 56 -1.11 5.83 -16.21
CA LYS A 56 -0.30 6.92 -15.66
C LYS A 56 -0.94 7.53 -14.42
N VAL A 57 -2.25 7.79 -14.45
CA VAL A 57 -2.99 8.30 -13.29
C VAL A 57 -2.88 7.36 -12.10
N ASN A 58 -3.13 6.07 -12.30
CA ASN A 58 -3.04 5.06 -11.23
C ASN A 58 -1.64 5.05 -10.59
N LEU A 59 -0.58 5.08 -11.40
CA LEU A 59 0.79 5.11 -10.90
C LEU A 59 1.11 6.40 -10.12
N THR A 60 0.63 7.57 -10.59
CA THR A 60 0.79 8.83 -9.85
C THR A 60 0.03 8.80 -8.53
N CYS A 61 -1.19 8.25 -8.50
CA CYS A 61 -1.94 8.04 -7.27
C CYS A 61 -1.17 7.14 -6.30
N ALA A 62 -0.70 5.97 -6.77
CA ALA A 62 0.08 5.04 -5.96
C ALA A 62 1.31 5.72 -5.35
N PHE A 63 2.07 6.48 -6.15
CA PHE A 63 3.25 7.21 -5.68
C PHE A 63 2.92 8.28 -4.64
N SER A 64 1.86 9.07 -4.86
CA SER A 64 1.41 10.10 -3.90
C SER A 64 0.99 9.47 -2.56
N MET A 65 0.25 8.36 -2.60
CA MET A 65 -0.17 7.63 -1.40
C MET A 65 1.02 7.00 -0.69
N ALA A 66 1.96 6.38 -1.42
CA ALA A 66 3.20 5.84 -0.85
C ALA A 66 4.04 6.92 -0.16
N SER A 67 4.18 8.10 -0.77
CA SER A 67 4.90 9.24 -0.20
C SER A 67 4.23 9.75 1.08
N THR A 68 2.89 9.82 1.08
CA THR A 68 2.12 10.23 2.26
C THR A 68 2.27 9.19 3.37
N LEU A 69 2.16 7.90 3.05
CA LEU A 69 2.33 6.80 3.98
C LEU A 69 3.74 6.81 4.61
N PHE A 70 4.78 7.09 3.82
CA PHE A 70 6.15 7.23 4.33
C PHE A 70 6.32 8.39 5.31
N GLN A 71 5.62 9.50 5.12
CA GLN A 71 5.59 10.61 6.11
C GLN A 71 4.94 10.17 7.43
N LEU A 72 3.99 9.22 7.38
CA LEU A 72 3.31 8.70 8.57
C LEU A 72 4.12 7.64 9.34
N TYR A 73 5.05 6.95 8.68
CA TYR A 73 5.82 5.83 9.26
C TYR A 73 6.42 6.10 10.65
N PRO A 74 7.08 7.24 10.93
CA PRO A 74 7.67 7.50 12.24
C PRO A 74 6.66 7.57 13.40
N MET A 75 5.36 7.70 13.10
CA MET A 75 4.30 7.79 14.11
C MET A 75 3.58 6.45 14.33
N LEU A 76 3.78 5.50 13.43
CA LEU A 76 3.21 4.16 13.49
C LEU A 76 3.96 3.29 14.51
N THR A 77 3.24 2.39 15.15
CA THR A 77 3.83 1.36 16.00
C THR A 77 4.35 0.19 15.15
N ASP A 78 5.19 -0.67 15.71
CA ASP A 78 5.65 -1.88 15.04
C ASP A 78 4.49 -2.78 14.57
N HIS A 79 3.39 -2.83 15.33
CA HIS A 79 2.20 -3.57 14.93
C HIS A 79 1.53 -2.96 13.69
N ASP A 80 1.41 -1.64 13.64
CA ASP A 80 0.84 -0.95 12.47
C ASP A 80 1.74 -1.13 11.25
N LEU A 81 3.06 -1.01 11.42
CA LEU A 81 4.03 -1.19 10.35
C LEU A 81 3.98 -2.60 9.76
N ARG A 82 3.82 -3.64 10.59
CA ARG A 82 3.60 -5.02 10.12
C ARG A 82 2.30 -5.17 9.34
N THR A 83 1.22 -4.53 9.81
CA THR A 83 -0.08 -4.59 9.13
C THR A 83 -0.03 -3.87 7.78
N VAL A 84 0.57 -2.67 7.74
CA VAL A 84 0.84 -1.92 6.51
C VAL A 84 1.70 -2.75 5.54
N ALA A 85 2.78 -3.36 6.01
CA ALA A 85 3.63 -4.22 5.18
C ALA A 85 2.84 -5.42 4.62
N SER A 86 1.98 -6.04 5.43
CA SER A 86 1.10 -7.13 4.98
C SER A 86 0.13 -6.69 3.88
N ILE A 87 -0.50 -5.51 4.02
CA ILE A 87 -1.41 -4.95 2.99
C ILE A 87 -0.64 -4.70 1.68
N LEU A 88 0.58 -4.17 1.79
CA LEU A 88 1.46 -3.93 0.65
C LEU A 88 2.07 -5.22 0.05
N GLY A 89 1.82 -6.39 0.66
CA GLY A 89 2.41 -7.66 0.22
C GLY A 89 3.92 -7.77 0.48
N ILE A 90 4.46 -6.97 1.40
CA ILE A 90 5.87 -6.95 1.78
C ILE A 90 6.04 -7.79 3.04
N GLY A 91 6.82 -8.86 2.98
CA GLY A 91 7.16 -9.69 4.16
C GLY A 91 6.42 -11.03 4.29
N GLY A 92 5.68 -11.46 3.26
CA GLY A 92 5.13 -12.82 3.18
C GLY A 92 6.15 -13.85 2.67
N ALA A 93 7.19 -14.13 3.45
CA ALA A 93 8.07 -15.28 3.24
C ALA A 93 8.54 -15.80 4.60
N GLY A 94 7.69 -16.56 5.30
CA GLY A 94 8.06 -17.05 6.62
C GLY A 94 7.05 -17.85 7.42
N GLU A 95 6.02 -18.49 6.84
CA GLU A 95 5.21 -19.46 7.60
C GLU A 95 4.81 -20.67 6.74
N SER A 96 5.71 -21.66 6.69
CA SER A 96 5.36 -23.07 6.46
C SER A 96 6.08 -23.90 7.53
N GLY A 97 5.35 -24.21 8.60
CA GLY A 97 5.45 -25.51 9.29
C GLY A 97 6.60 -25.73 10.27
N GLN A 98 6.30 -25.50 11.54
CA GLN A 98 7.00 -26.00 12.72
C GLN A 98 6.80 -27.52 12.90
N GLY A 99 7.88 -28.24 13.21
CA GLY A 99 7.90 -29.36 14.16
C GLY A 99 7.75 -30.81 13.63
N SER A 100 8.86 -31.55 13.60
CA SER A 100 8.98 -32.72 14.48
C SER A 100 10.45 -33.09 14.69
N SER A 101 10.89 -32.93 15.94
CA SER A 101 12.17 -33.43 16.45
C SER A 101 12.09 -34.95 16.67
N ALA A 102 13.26 -35.59 16.63
CA ALA A 102 13.50 -37.03 16.62
C ALA A 102 13.10 -37.79 17.89
N ALA A 103 12.87 -39.11 17.74
CA ALA A 103 13.14 -40.09 18.77
C ALA A 103 13.73 -41.37 18.14
N ALA A 104 14.90 -41.74 18.63
CA ALA A 104 15.63 -42.96 18.34
C ALA A 104 15.02 -44.17 19.08
N ALA A 105 15.08 -45.35 18.45
CA ALA A 105 15.28 -46.66 19.09
C ALA A 105 15.71 -47.66 18.00
#